data_AF-A0A2V8MBX0-F1
#
_entry.id   AF-A0A2V8MBX0-F1
#
_cell.length_a   1.000
_cell.length_b   1.000
_cell.length_c   1.000
_cell.angle_alpha   90.00
_cell.angle_beta   90.00
_cell.angle_gamma   90.00
#
_symmetry.space_group_name_H-M   'P 1'
#
loop_
_entity.id
_entity.type
_entity.pdbx_description
1 polymer ?
#
loop_
_entity_poly.entity_id
_entity_poly.type
_entity_poly.pdbx_seq_one_letter_code
_entity_poly.pdbx_strand_id
1 'polypeptide(L)'
;MPLFGDRKPFLYLRSSANERRPKLSPNGRWLAYVSEESKRSEVYVQTFPTIGGKWQVSTLGADHPVWRRDGEELFYIAADGKMTGVEVKSGP
;
A
#
# COMPACT_ATOMS: atom_id res chain seq x y z
N MET A 1 18.63 -14.87 17.51
CA MET A 1 17.53 -13.98 17.97
C MET A 1 16.20 -14.68 17.71
N PRO A 2 15.33 -14.95 18.70
CA PRO A 2 14.03 -15.58 18.45
C PRO A 2 12.90 -14.55 18.35
N LEU A 3 12.05 -14.70 17.34
CA LEU A 3 10.82 -13.92 17.10
C LEU A 3 9.64 -14.72 17.69
N PHE A 4 9.07 -14.29 18.81
CA PHE A 4 7.87 -14.92 19.39
C PHE A 4 6.57 -14.39 18.77
N GLY A 5 5.58 -15.28 18.68
CA GLY A 5 4.15 -15.00 18.45
C GLY A 5 3.56 -15.81 17.28
N ASP A 6 2.45 -16.53 17.52
CA ASP A 6 1.61 -17.20 16.51
C ASP A 6 1.11 -16.19 15.47
N ARG A 7 1.94 -15.85 14.49
CA ARG A 7 1.55 -15.07 13.32
C ARG A 7 0.76 -15.99 12.40
N LYS A 8 -0.49 -16.30 12.76
CA LYS A 8 -1.40 -16.99 11.84
C LYS A 8 -1.64 -16.07 10.65
N PRO A 9 -1.18 -16.42 9.43
CA PRO A 9 -1.49 -15.63 8.26
C PRO A 9 -3.00 -15.62 8.09
N PHE A 10 -3.61 -14.43 8.13
CA PHE A 10 -5.00 -14.24 7.78
C PHE A 10 -5.07 -13.58 6.41
N LEU A 11 -6.04 -14.02 5.61
CA LEU A 11 -6.27 -13.46 4.30
C LEU A 11 -6.77 -12.02 4.46
N TYR A 12 -5.88 -11.08 4.15
CA TYR A 12 -6.13 -9.66 4.40
C TYR A 12 -6.67 -8.92 3.18
N LEU A 13 -6.39 -9.43 1.98
CA LEU A 13 -6.95 -8.92 0.73
C LEU A 13 -7.42 -10.11 -0.12
N ARG A 14 -8.69 -10.09 -0.51
CA ARG A 14 -9.25 -10.95 -1.56
C ARG A 14 -9.54 -10.06 -2.76
N SER A 15 -8.59 -9.93 -3.68
CA SER A 15 -8.89 -9.44 -5.03
C SER A 15 -8.73 -10.56 -6.05
N SER A 16 -9.45 -10.45 -7.16
CA SER A 16 -9.17 -11.21 -8.38
C SER A 16 -8.02 -10.61 -9.19
N ALA A 17 -7.51 -9.45 -8.77
CA ALA A 17 -6.37 -8.77 -9.37
C ALA A 17 -5.04 -9.28 -8.80
N ASN A 18 -3.96 -9.16 -9.58
CA ASN A 18 -2.61 -9.53 -9.15
C ASN A 18 -2.06 -8.47 -8.18
N GLU A 19 -2.07 -8.74 -6.87
CA GLU A 19 -1.52 -7.79 -5.90
C GLU A 19 -0.04 -8.02 -5.65
N ARG A 20 0.74 -6.95 -5.76
CA ARG A 20 2.20 -7.02 -5.73
C ARG A 20 2.78 -5.97 -4.79
N ARG A 21 3.99 -6.26 -4.29
CA ARG A 21 4.82 -5.35 -3.48
C ARG A 21 4.08 -4.74 -2.27
N PRO A 22 3.49 -5.55 -1.37
CA PRO A 22 2.86 -5.01 -0.17
C PRO A 22 3.90 -4.30 0.71
N LYS A 23 3.53 -3.12 1.22
CA LYS A 23 4.32 -2.30 2.14
C LYS A 23 3.44 -1.77 3.26
N LEU A 24 3.69 -2.22 4.48
CA LEU A 24 3.09 -1.65 5.66
C LEU A 24 3.75 -0.31 6.00
N SER A 25 2.95 0.67 6.41
CA SER A 25 3.45 1.92 6.94
C SER A 25 4.20 1.68 8.26
N PRO A 26 5.23 2.48 8.59
CA PRO A 26 5.95 2.35 9.87
C PRO A 26 5.06 2.49 11.10
N ASN A 27 3.98 3.27 11.02
CA ASN A 27 2.98 3.43 12.07
C ASN A 27 1.96 2.27 12.15
N GLY A 28 2.03 1.29 11.24
CA GLY A 28 1.17 0.11 11.23
C GLY A 28 -0.30 0.37 10.91
N ARG A 29 -0.67 1.57 10.43
CA ARG A 29 -2.05 1.95 10.13
C ARG A 29 -2.47 1.74 8.68
N TRP A 30 -1.50 1.59 7.78
CA TRP A 30 -1.74 1.55 6.33
C TRP A 30 -1.01 0.40 5.67
N LEU A 31 -1.64 -0.21 4.68
CA LEU A 31 -1.00 -1.09 3.71
C LEU A 31 -1.05 -0.42 2.34
N ALA A 32 0.13 -0.18 1.75
CA ALA A 32 0.27 0.16 0.34
C ALA A 32 0.57 -1.10 -0.47
N TYR A 33 0.00 -1.20 -1.67
CA TYR A 33 0.23 -2.32 -2.58
C TYR A 33 -0.04 -1.90 -4.02
N VAL A 34 0.50 -2.65 -4.98
CA VAL A 34 0.22 -2.49 -6.40
C VAL A 34 -0.88 -3.47 -6.79
N SER A 35 -1.87 -3.03 -7.55
CA SER A 35 -2.95 -3.87 -8.06
C SER A 35 -3.27 -3.51 -9.51
N GLU A 36 -3.72 -4.51 -10.27
CA GLU A 36 -4.19 -4.36 -11.65
C GLU A 36 -5.73 -4.30 -11.74
N GLU A 37 -6.41 -4.00 -10.63
CA GLU A 37 -7.88 -3.88 -10.55
C GLU A 37 -8.45 -2.88 -11.58
N SER A 38 -7.69 -1.83 -11.92
CA SER A 38 -8.05 -0.85 -12.96
C SER A 38 -7.56 -1.22 -14.37
N LYS A 39 -7.23 -2.49 -14.64
CA LYS A 39 -6.62 -2.98 -15.90
C LYS A 39 -5.22 -2.41 -16.21
N ARG A 40 -4.59 -1.80 -15.20
CA ARG A 40 -3.23 -1.26 -15.23
C ARG A 40 -2.68 -1.35 -13.81
N SER A 41 -1.36 -1.50 -13.67
CA SER A 41 -0.71 -1.45 -12.37
C SER A 41 -0.87 -0.08 -11.73
N GLU A 42 -1.60 -0.01 -10.63
CA GLU A 42 -1.78 1.20 -9.83
C GLU A 42 -1.43 0.92 -8.37
N VAL A 43 -0.98 1.95 -7.67
CA VAL A 43 -0.76 1.89 -6.23
C VAL A 43 -2.07 2.18 -5.52
N TYR A 44 -2.39 1.33 -4.55
CA TYR A 44 -3.52 1.47 -3.64
C TYR A 44 -3.01 1.56 -2.20
N VAL A 45 -3.77 2.26 -1.36
CA VAL A 45 -3.59 2.29 0.09
C VAL A 45 -4.87 1.82 0.75
N GLN A 46 -4.74 1.00 1.80
CA GLN A 46 -5.88 0.60 2.63
C GLN A 46 -5.56 0.67 4.12
N THR A 47 -6.60 0.79 4.95
CA THR A 47 -6.48 0.77 6.42
C THR A 47 -6.05 -0.60 6.92
N PHE A 48 -5.03 -0.67 7.77
CA PHE A 48 -4.48 -1.88 8.42
C PHE A 48 -4.46 -1.71 9.95
N PRO A 49 -4.66 -2.78 10.76
CA PRO A 49 -5.04 -4.15 10.38
C PRO A 49 -6.55 -4.31 10.13
N THR A 50 -7.36 -3.30 10.42
CA THR A 50 -8.81 -3.33 10.19
C THR A 50 -9.10 -2.96 8.74
N ILE A 51 -9.66 -3.90 7.98
CA ILE A 51 -10.12 -3.63 6.61
C ILE A 51 -11.28 -2.64 6.70
N GLY A 52 -11.14 -1.50 6.04
CA GLY A 52 -12.13 -0.43 6.05
C GLY A 52 -12.01 0.43 4.81
N GLY A 53 -11.10 1.40 4.84
CA GLY A 53 -10.89 2.30 3.70
C GLY A 53 -9.90 1.73 2.69
N LYS A 54 -10.19 1.92 1.40
CA LYS A 54 -9.32 1.64 0.26
C LYS A 54 -9.31 2.86 -0.66
N TRP A 55 -8.14 3.37 -0.99
CA TRP A 55 -7.94 4.51 -1.89
C TRP A 55 -6.98 4.14 -3.00
N GLN A 56 -7.34 4.52 -4.22
CA GLN A 56 -6.44 4.48 -5.36
C GLN A 56 -5.54 5.72 -5.30
N VAL A 57 -4.23 5.52 -5.21
CA VAL A 57 -3.24 6.60 -5.12
C VAL A 57 -2.85 7.11 -6.50
N SER A 58 -2.72 6.22 -7.48
CA SER A 58 -2.29 6.56 -8.84
C SER A 58 -3.38 6.26 -9.86
N THR A 59 -3.45 7.08 -10.92
CA THR A 59 -4.45 6.94 -12.00
C THR A 59 -3.84 6.90 -13.39
N LEU A 60 -2.50 6.89 -13.50
CA LEU A 60 -1.76 6.87 -14.75
C LEU A 60 -0.66 5.80 -14.77
N GLY A 61 -0.76 4.80 -13.90
CA GLY A 61 0.23 3.75 -13.74
C GLY A 61 1.28 4.07 -12.68
N ALA A 62 1.54 3.10 -11.80
CA ALA A 62 2.57 3.19 -10.78
C ALA A 62 3.07 1.80 -10.34
N ASP A 63 4.31 1.78 -9.83
CA ASP A 63 4.92 0.61 -9.19
C ASP A 63 5.82 1.06 -8.02
N HIS A 64 6.40 0.09 -7.31
CA HIS A 64 7.41 0.30 -6.25
C HIS A 64 6.97 1.29 -5.15
N PRO A 65 5.82 1.08 -4.48
CA PRO A 65 5.44 1.91 -3.35
C PRO A 65 6.48 1.82 -2.23
N VAL A 66 6.80 2.94 -1.59
CA VAL A 66 7.65 3.03 -0.40
C VAL A 66 7.16 4.12 0.54
N TRP A 67 7.01 3.79 1.81
CA TRP A 67 6.61 4.75 2.84
C TRP A 67 7.80 5.61 3.27
N ARG A 68 7.54 6.90 3.50
CA ARG A 68 8.42 7.76 4.29
C ARG A 68 8.51 7.21 5.72
N ARG A 69 9.62 7.48 6.41
CA ARG A 69 9.92 6.90 7.73
C ARG A 69 8.90 7.27 8.82
N ASP A 70 8.22 8.39 8.70
CA ASP A 70 7.15 8.81 9.61
C ASP A 70 5.79 8.12 9.31
N GLY A 71 5.65 7.50 8.14
CA GLY A 71 4.41 6.85 7.71
C GLY A 71 3.29 7.80 7.34
N GLU A 72 3.61 9.05 7.01
CA GLU A 72 2.66 10.09 6.61
C GLU A 72 2.72 10.40 5.11
N GLU A 73 3.73 9.91 4.40
CA GLU A 73 3.88 10.10 2.96
C GLU A 73 4.24 8.78 2.28
N LEU A 74 3.63 8.55 1.12
CA LEU A 74 3.91 7.41 0.26
C LEU A 74 4.55 7.89 -1.02
N PHE A 75 5.72 7.35 -1.34
CA PHE A 75 6.36 7.53 -2.64
C PHE A 75 6.10 6.32 -3.52
N TYR A 76 6.05 6.54 -4.84
CA TYR A 76 5.97 5.48 -5.84
C TYR A 76 6.67 5.92 -7.13
N ILE A 77 6.96 4.97 -8.01
CA ILE A 77 7.48 5.24 -9.35
C ILE A 77 6.31 5.27 -10.32
N ALA A 78 6.05 6.43 -10.92
CA ALA A 78 5.01 6.60 -11.93
C ALA A 78 5.43 5.97 -13.27
N ALA A 79 4.46 5.77 -14.17
CA ALA A 79 4.71 5.21 -15.50
C ALA A 79 5.71 6.01 -16.35
N ASP A 80 5.88 7.32 -16.08
CA ASP A 80 6.88 8.18 -16.74
C ASP A 80 8.30 8.04 -16.12
N GLY A 81 8.47 7.13 -15.17
CA GLY A 81 9.74 6.85 -14.50
C GLY A 81 10.07 7.82 -13.36
N LYS A 82 9.23 8.82 -13.07
CA LYS A 82 9.47 9.74 -11.96
C LYS A 82 9.02 9.16 -10.64
N MET A 83 9.74 9.54 -9.59
CA MET A 83 9.28 9.33 -8.22
C MET A 83 8.27 10.42 -7.87
N THR A 84 7.08 10.00 -7.43
CA THR A 84 5.99 10.88 -7.00
C THR A 84 5.66 10.58 -5.54
N GLY A 85 5.47 11.64 -4.74
CA GLY A 85 5.07 11.55 -3.35
C GLY A 85 3.62 11.99 -3.17
N VAL A 86 2.88 11.28 -2.31
CA VAL A 86 1.55 11.69 -1.86
C VAL A 86 1.46 11.61 -0.35
N GLU A 87 0.86 12.63 0.25
CA GLU A 87 0.58 12.63 1.68
C GLU A 87 -0.60 11.69 1.98
N VAL A 88 -0.44 10.83 2.98
CA VAL A 88 -1.47 9.92 3.46
C VAL A 88 -1.88 10.35 4.86
N LYS A 89 -2.93 11.16 4.91
CA LYS A 89 -3.54 11.61 6.17
C LYS A 89 -4.62 10.63 6.61
N SER A 90 -4.60 10.25 7.89
CA SER A 90 -5.80 9.75 8.54
C SER A 90 -6.76 10.92 8.77
N GLY A 91 -8.01 10.79 8.33
CA GLY A 91 -9.06 11.68 8.79
C GLY A 91 -9.21 11.63 10.33
N PRO A 92 -9.79 12.66 10.95
CA PRO A 92 -10.13 12.65 12.37
C PRO A 92 -11.10 11.53 12.74
#